data_AF-A0A2T1DWV7-F1
#
_entry.id   AF-A0A2T1DWV7-F1
#
_cell.length_a   1.000
_cell.length_b   1.000
_cell.length_c   1.000
_cell.angle_alpha   90.00
_cell.angle_beta   90.00
_cell.angle_gamma   90.00
#
_symmetry.space_group_name_H-M   'P 1'
#
loop_
_entity.id
_entity.type
_entity.pdbx_description
1 polymer ?
#
loop_
_entity_poly.entity_id
_entity_poly.type
_entity_poly.pdbx_seq_one_letter_code
_entity_poly.pdbx_strand_id
1 'polypeptide(L)'
;MIWYYCPLTCPVVKHGVLSAGLTKISKKQLQWGSASDVQSKRTTELRAENPYYSQINADVLQGNLAKLDKAYTGFFKHQRGFPAFRKVSNFKSFQYKPGVAKLIINRDGKRYKRTGERKPCYSRVYLPSIGTIRFLDSREIPETAAQRTITVKKEADGWYISVLLELAEELLDLKVDIQSSVGIDVGINKLVSLSDGSFIENPKFATNKATRRRLRIRQRRVNRKVKGSRNRAKAGLLVAKLHKQIRDHRDGYQWQAASKIVKTADVVVREDLNIKGMKARCKPKRSQGRFLPNGQAAKRGLNRAISDAAWGGLFDKIAWLGQKAGKPVLAENPQYTS
;
A
#
# COMPACT_ATOMS: atom_id res chain seq x y z
N MET A 1 28.05 4.19 -32.18
CA MET A 1 27.39 4.22 -30.85
C MET A 1 26.20 3.28 -30.89
N ILE A 2 26.44 2.00 -30.58
CA ILE A 2 25.46 0.92 -30.68
C ILE A 2 24.54 1.02 -29.47
N TRP A 3 23.26 1.30 -29.71
CA TRP A 3 22.23 1.27 -28.68
C TRP A 3 22.05 -0.19 -28.26
N TYR A 4 22.58 -0.55 -27.08
CA TYR A 4 22.22 -1.79 -26.42
C TYR A 4 20.74 -1.73 -26.05
N TYR A 5 19.89 -2.33 -26.88
CA TYR A 5 18.49 -2.55 -26.55
C TYR A 5 18.41 -3.38 -25.26
N CYS A 6 17.61 -2.90 -24.32
CA CYS A 6 17.23 -3.67 -23.15
C CYS A 6 16.57 -4.97 -23.62
N PRO A 7 16.95 -6.16 -23.12
CA PRO A 7 16.34 -7.43 -23.53
C PRO A 7 14.85 -7.58 -23.12
N LEU A 8 14.22 -6.51 -22.63
CA LEU A 8 12.82 -6.43 -22.24
C LEU A 8 11.88 -5.91 -23.35
N THR A 9 12.39 -5.65 -24.56
CA THR A 9 11.57 -5.18 -25.70
C THR A 9 11.42 -6.24 -26.80
N CYS A 10 11.23 -7.51 -26.44
CA CYS A 10 10.62 -8.42 -27.41
C CYS A 10 9.16 -7.99 -27.62
N PRO A 11 8.65 -7.97 -28.87
CA PRO A 11 7.26 -7.66 -29.14
C PRO A 11 6.39 -8.61 -28.32
N VAL A 12 5.64 -8.05 -27.36
CA VAL A 12 4.73 -8.79 -26.49
C VAL A 12 3.53 -9.18 -27.34
N VAL A 13 3.65 -10.28 -28.07
CA VAL A 13 2.51 -10.94 -28.70
C VAL A 13 1.80 -11.74 -27.60
N LYS A 14 0.47 -11.65 -27.53
CA LYS A 14 -0.38 -12.42 -26.60
C LYS A 14 -0.14 -13.94 -26.68
N HIS A 15 0.56 -14.40 -27.73
CA HIS A 15 0.83 -15.79 -28.09
C HIS A 15 2.33 -16.12 -28.23
N GLY A 16 3.16 -15.60 -27.31
CA GLY A 16 4.53 -16.09 -27.14
C GLY A 16 5.59 -15.33 -27.94
N VAL A 17 6.84 -15.52 -27.53
CA VAL A 17 8.04 -14.94 -28.15
C VAL A 17 8.93 -16.10 -28.59
N LEU A 18 9.44 -16.05 -29.82
CA LEU A 18 10.45 -16.96 -30.34
C LEU A 18 11.73 -16.89 -29.50
N SER A 19 12.18 -18.04 -28.97
CA SER A 19 13.54 -18.14 -28.44
C SER A 19 14.53 -18.02 -29.61
N ALA A 20 15.54 -17.15 -29.47
CA ALA A 20 16.63 -17.08 -30.44
C ALA A 20 17.35 -18.45 -30.49
N GLY A 21 17.16 -19.19 -31.59
CA GLY A 21 17.79 -20.50 -31.79
C GLY A 21 16.95 -21.60 -32.46
N LEU A 22 15.69 -21.36 -32.86
CA LEU A 22 14.89 -22.38 -33.55
C LEU A 22 14.98 -22.27 -35.08
N THR A 23 16.04 -22.83 -35.66
CA THR A 23 16.12 -23.17 -37.09
C THR A 23 15.73 -24.63 -37.30
N LYS A 24 14.42 -24.93 -37.24
CA LYS A 24 13.74 -26.03 -37.98
C LYS A 24 12.31 -26.19 -37.51
N ILE A 25 11.37 -25.95 -38.43
CA ILE A 25 9.95 -26.23 -38.26
C ILE A 25 9.74 -27.72 -38.53
N SER A 26 9.79 -28.54 -37.48
CA SER A 26 9.14 -29.86 -37.54
C SER A 26 7.65 -29.66 -37.22
N LYS A 27 6.76 -30.40 -37.90
CA LYS A 27 5.28 -30.34 -37.78
C LYS A 27 4.73 -30.73 -36.38
N LYS A 28 5.52 -30.70 -35.31
CA LYS A 28 4.99 -30.78 -33.94
C LYS A 28 4.51 -29.39 -33.53
N GLN A 29 3.25 -29.29 -33.09
CA GLN A 29 2.70 -28.08 -32.48
C GLN A 29 3.68 -27.56 -31.42
N LEU A 30 4.36 -26.45 -31.73
CA LEU A 30 5.19 -25.74 -30.77
C LEU A 30 4.27 -25.23 -29.66
N GLN A 31 4.38 -25.82 -28.46
CA GLN A 31 3.75 -25.26 -27.27
C GLN A 31 4.56 -24.03 -26.85
N TRP A 32 4.07 -22.86 -27.21
CA TRP A 32 4.64 -21.59 -26.75
C TRP A 32 4.43 -21.46 -25.25
N GLY A 33 5.52 -21.33 -24.49
CA GLY A 33 5.42 -20.95 -23.08
C GLY A 33 4.79 -19.56 -22.93
N SER A 34 4.21 -19.29 -21.77
CA SER A 34 3.67 -17.95 -21.51
C SER A 34 4.81 -16.90 -21.56
N ALA A 35 4.47 -15.65 -21.87
CA ALA A 35 5.47 -14.58 -21.89
C ALA A 35 6.23 -14.47 -20.55
N SER A 36 5.56 -14.75 -19.43
CA SER A 36 6.20 -14.80 -18.12
C SER A 36 7.20 -15.94 -17.98
N ASP A 37 6.92 -17.11 -18.56
CA ASP A 37 7.83 -18.27 -18.49
C ASP A 37 9.11 -18.00 -19.27
N VAL A 38 8.99 -17.41 -20.46
CA VAL A 38 10.14 -17.00 -21.28
C VAL A 38 11.00 -15.98 -20.54
N GLN A 39 10.36 -14.97 -19.92
CA GLN A 39 11.07 -13.97 -19.12
C GLN A 39 11.73 -14.57 -17.87
N SER A 40 11.08 -15.55 -17.24
CA SER A 40 11.64 -16.29 -16.10
C SER A 40 12.91 -17.06 -16.50
N LYS A 41 12.86 -17.77 -17.63
CA LYS A 41 14.03 -18.48 -18.19
C LYS A 41 15.18 -17.50 -18.51
N ARG A 42 14.88 -16.40 -19.21
CA ARG A 42 15.88 -15.37 -19.51
C ARG A 42 16.48 -14.75 -18.25
N THR A 43 15.71 -14.64 -17.18
CA THR A 43 16.22 -14.14 -15.90
C THR A 43 17.25 -15.10 -15.30
N THR A 44 17.05 -16.41 -15.42
CA THR A 44 18.04 -17.41 -14.99
C THR A 44 19.33 -17.30 -15.79
N GLU A 45 19.25 -17.18 -17.12
CA GLU A 45 20.42 -16.95 -17.98
C GLU A 45 21.16 -15.66 -17.60
N LEU A 46 20.44 -14.55 -17.40
CA LEU A 46 21.03 -13.27 -16.98
C LEU A 46 21.76 -13.35 -15.64
N ARG A 47 21.32 -14.23 -14.72
CA ARG A 47 22.02 -14.46 -13.45
C ARG A 47 23.32 -15.24 -13.64
N ALA A 48 23.41 -16.10 -14.65
CA ALA A 48 24.64 -16.79 -15.00
C ALA A 48 25.62 -15.87 -15.75
N GLU A 49 25.11 -15.05 -16.67
CA GLU A 49 25.91 -14.12 -17.49
C GLU A 49 26.47 -12.94 -16.67
N ASN A 50 25.73 -12.43 -15.67
CA ASN A 50 26.04 -11.17 -15.01
C ASN A 50 26.21 -11.31 -13.47
N PRO A 51 27.42 -10.99 -12.92
CA PRO A 51 27.69 -11.04 -11.49
C PRO A 51 26.76 -10.17 -10.63
N TYR A 52 26.23 -9.06 -11.15
CA TYR A 52 25.30 -8.22 -10.40
C TYR A 52 23.94 -8.91 -10.18
N TYR A 53 23.48 -9.69 -11.17
CA TYR A 53 22.22 -10.42 -11.07
C TYR A 53 22.35 -11.70 -10.24
N SER A 54 23.54 -12.32 -10.22
CA SER A 54 23.79 -13.51 -9.41
C SER A 54 23.67 -13.21 -7.91
N GLN A 55 24.13 -12.02 -7.47
CA GLN A 55 24.03 -11.55 -6.08
C GLN A 55 22.57 -11.40 -5.60
N ILE A 56 21.65 -11.08 -6.50
CA ILE A 56 20.24 -10.89 -6.15
C ILE A 56 19.54 -12.25 -6.06
N ASN A 57 18.78 -12.46 -4.99
CA ASN A 57 17.98 -13.66 -4.83
C ASN A 57 16.95 -13.84 -5.97
N ALA A 58 16.80 -15.08 -6.44
CA ALA A 58 15.96 -15.45 -7.59
C ALA A 58 14.50 -15.03 -7.41
N ASP A 59 13.94 -15.23 -6.21
CA ASP A 59 12.53 -14.99 -5.93
C ASP A 59 12.17 -13.52 -5.97
N VAL A 60 13.12 -12.66 -5.59
CA VAL A 60 12.97 -11.21 -5.70
C VAL A 60 12.86 -10.79 -7.17
N LEU A 61 13.69 -11.37 -8.05
CA LEU A 61 13.66 -11.10 -9.49
C LEU A 61 12.36 -11.61 -10.11
N GLN A 62 11.98 -12.84 -9.82
CA GLN A 62 10.71 -13.42 -10.30
C GLN A 62 9.49 -12.64 -9.77
N GLY A 63 9.53 -12.15 -8.53
CA GLY A 63 8.48 -11.30 -7.97
C GLY A 63 8.34 -9.95 -8.70
N ASN A 64 9.41 -9.45 -9.34
CA ASN A 64 9.32 -8.27 -10.19
C ASN A 64 8.69 -8.58 -11.55
N LEU A 65 8.98 -9.76 -12.13
CA LEU A 65 8.28 -10.25 -13.33
C LEU A 65 6.78 -10.44 -13.08
N ALA A 66 6.40 -11.03 -11.96
CA ALA A 66 4.99 -11.18 -11.59
C ALA A 66 4.25 -9.83 -11.46
N LYS A 67 4.94 -8.79 -10.99
CA LYS A 67 4.37 -7.42 -10.95
C LYS A 67 4.20 -6.83 -12.35
N LEU A 68 5.13 -7.12 -13.27
CA LEU A 68 5.06 -6.71 -14.67
C LEU A 68 3.88 -7.39 -15.36
N ASP A 69 3.75 -8.70 -15.19
CA ASP A 69 2.64 -9.49 -15.74
C ASP A 69 1.28 -9.02 -15.22
N LYS A 70 1.16 -8.77 -13.91
CA LYS A 70 -0.06 -8.17 -13.32
C LYS A 70 -0.39 -6.79 -13.90
N ALA A 71 0.63 -6.00 -14.26
CA ALA A 71 0.42 -4.69 -14.87
C ALA A 71 -0.13 -4.83 -16.31
N TYR A 72 0.45 -5.72 -17.12
CA TYR A 72 -0.04 -6.01 -18.47
C TYR A 72 -1.42 -6.66 -18.45
N THR A 73 -1.66 -7.63 -17.57
CA THR A 73 -2.98 -8.24 -17.39
C THR A 73 -4.05 -7.18 -17.09
N GLY A 74 -3.76 -6.23 -16.20
CA GLY A 74 -4.68 -5.12 -15.91
C GLY A 74 -4.89 -4.16 -17.09
N PHE A 75 -3.88 -3.97 -17.94
CA PHE A 75 -3.98 -3.18 -19.16
C PHE A 75 -4.86 -3.87 -20.21
N PHE A 76 -4.64 -5.16 -20.48
CA PHE A 76 -5.45 -5.92 -21.43
C PHE A 76 -6.90 -6.12 -20.98
N LYS A 77 -7.16 -6.08 -19.66
CA LYS A 77 -8.53 -6.05 -19.11
C LYS A 77 -9.19 -4.66 -19.15
N HIS A 78 -8.57 -3.65 -19.76
CA HIS A 78 -9.03 -2.25 -19.81
C HIS A 78 -9.27 -1.61 -18.42
N GLN A 79 -8.69 -2.16 -17.36
CA GLN A 79 -8.84 -1.63 -16.00
C GLN A 79 -7.80 -0.55 -15.69
N ARG A 80 -6.68 -0.54 -16.42
CA ARG A 80 -5.52 0.33 -16.20
C ARG A 80 -4.97 0.83 -17.54
N GLY A 81 -4.27 1.96 -17.51
CA GLY A 81 -3.49 2.43 -18.66
C GLY A 81 -2.26 1.55 -18.93
N PHE A 82 -1.57 1.83 -20.05
CA PHE A 82 -0.38 1.10 -20.46
C PHE A 82 0.71 1.06 -19.36
N PRO A 83 1.34 -0.09 -19.09
CA PRO A 83 2.38 -0.18 -18.07
C PRO A 83 3.57 0.74 -18.36
N ALA A 84 4.05 1.45 -17.32
CA ALA A 84 5.21 2.32 -17.42
C ALA A 84 6.35 1.83 -16.51
N PHE A 85 7.59 1.97 -16.98
CA PHE A 85 8.76 1.64 -16.18
C PHE A 85 8.83 2.48 -14.90
N ARG A 86 9.14 1.82 -13.78
CA ARG A 86 9.36 2.50 -12.52
C ARG A 86 10.73 3.16 -12.51
N LYS A 87 10.80 4.37 -11.96
CA LYS A 87 12.07 5.05 -11.66
C LYS A 87 12.80 4.32 -10.54
N VAL A 88 14.12 4.31 -10.57
CA VAL A 88 14.99 3.73 -9.52
C VAL A 88 14.58 4.22 -8.12
N SER A 89 14.29 5.52 -7.97
CA SER A 89 13.86 6.12 -6.71
C SER A 89 12.51 5.61 -6.15
N ASN A 90 11.71 4.93 -6.98
CA ASN A 90 10.42 4.33 -6.60
C ASN A 90 10.54 2.84 -6.28
N PHE A 91 11.69 2.20 -6.52
CA PHE A 91 11.98 0.84 -6.06
C PHE A 91 12.38 0.88 -4.59
N LYS A 92 11.36 0.95 -3.73
CA LYS A 92 11.53 1.05 -2.27
C LYS A 92 11.23 -0.26 -1.54
N SER A 93 10.86 -1.31 -2.24
CA SER A 93 10.59 -2.60 -1.59
C SER A 93 10.85 -3.78 -2.50
N PHE A 94 11.18 -4.91 -1.87
CA PHE A 94 11.29 -6.22 -2.48
C PHE A 94 10.68 -7.26 -1.54
N GLN A 95 10.24 -8.37 -2.11
CA GLN A 95 9.47 -9.40 -1.41
C GLN A 95 10.11 -10.76 -1.67
N TYR A 96 10.21 -11.56 -0.62
CA TYR A 96 10.55 -12.98 -0.67
C TYR A 96 9.27 -13.81 -0.69
N LYS A 97 9.32 -14.88 -1.48
CA LYS A 97 8.27 -15.90 -1.53
C LYS A 97 8.17 -16.68 -0.20
N PRO A 98 7.07 -17.44 0.00
CA PRO A 98 6.93 -18.30 1.17
C PRO A 98 8.10 -19.28 1.34
N GLY A 99 8.51 -19.49 2.60
CA GLY A 99 9.59 -20.41 2.99
C GLY A 99 11.03 -19.92 2.73
N VAL A 100 11.24 -18.88 1.92
CA VAL A 100 12.56 -18.44 1.47
C VAL A 100 13.30 -17.63 2.54
N ALA A 101 12.65 -16.62 3.09
CA ALA A 101 13.16 -15.85 4.22
C ALA A 101 12.56 -16.41 5.51
N LYS A 102 13.34 -16.47 6.59
CA LYS A 102 12.92 -17.11 7.85
C LYS A 102 12.94 -16.11 9.01
N LEU A 103 11.86 -16.03 9.76
CA LEU A 103 11.82 -15.27 11.01
C LEU A 103 12.35 -16.12 12.16
N ILE A 104 13.16 -15.49 13.00
CA ILE A 104 13.73 -16.04 14.23
C ILE A 104 13.23 -15.12 15.35
N ILE A 105 12.08 -15.48 15.90
CA ILE A 105 11.36 -14.64 16.87
C ILE A 105 11.99 -14.82 18.25
N ASN A 106 12.35 -13.70 18.87
CA ASN A 106 12.78 -13.70 20.26
C ASN A 106 11.55 -13.50 21.17
N ARG A 107 11.20 -14.54 21.93
CA ARG A 107 10.04 -14.52 22.82
C ARG A 107 10.36 -14.04 24.24
N ASP A 108 11.64 -13.85 24.58
CA ASP A 108 12.11 -13.41 25.90
C ASP A 108 11.83 -11.91 26.13
N GLY A 109 10.55 -11.57 26.18
CA GLY A 109 10.06 -10.22 26.38
C GLY A 109 9.99 -9.89 27.86
N LYS A 110 11.04 -9.24 28.39
CA LYS A 110 10.95 -8.61 29.72
C LYS A 110 9.85 -7.55 29.71
N ARG A 111 9.00 -7.50 30.73
CA ARG A 111 8.01 -6.44 30.92
C ARG A 111 8.52 -5.39 31.91
N TYR A 112 8.06 -4.15 31.80
CA TYR A 112 8.27 -3.14 32.83
C TYR A 112 7.47 -3.53 34.08
N LYS A 113 8.12 -3.64 35.24
CA LYS A 113 7.46 -4.06 36.49
C LYS A 113 6.31 -3.13 36.90
N ARG A 114 6.42 -1.83 36.62
CA ARG A 114 5.44 -0.81 37.04
C ARG A 114 4.21 -0.71 36.14
N THR A 115 4.40 -0.81 34.81
CA THR A 115 3.33 -0.61 33.83
C THR A 115 2.84 -1.91 33.19
N GLY A 116 3.55 -3.02 33.38
CA GLY A 116 3.27 -4.29 32.70
C GLY A 116 3.58 -4.28 31.20
N GLU A 117 3.99 -3.14 30.63
CA GLU A 117 4.27 -3.00 29.20
C GLU A 117 5.49 -3.83 28.78
N ARG A 118 5.42 -4.45 27.61
CA ARG A 118 6.53 -5.22 27.03
C ARG A 118 7.68 -4.27 26.70
N LYS A 119 8.88 -4.57 27.21
CA LYS A 119 10.09 -3.83 26.84
C LYS A 119 10.40 -4.08 25.36
N PRO A 120 11.05 -3.13 24.67
CA PRO A 120 11.49 -3.31 23.29
C PRO A 120 12.31 -4.60 23.14
N CYS A 121 11.76 -5.59 22.44
CA CYS A 121 12.46 -6.82 22.08
C CYS A 121 12.91 -6.77 20.61
N TYR A 122 14.01 -7.46 20.35
CA TYR A 122 14.59 -7.54 19.01
C TYR A 122 14.61 -8.99 18.55
N SER A 123 13.80 -9.28 17.55
CA SER A 123 13.86 -10.54 16.81
C SER A 123 14.84 -10.44 15.64
N ARG A 124 15.11 -11.58 15.00
CA ARG A 124 16.00 -11.69 13.84
C ARG A 124 15.23 -12.19 12.63
N VAL A 125 15.64 -11.78 11.44
CA VAL A 125 15.16 -12.34 10.17
C VAL A 125 16.36 -12.78 9.35
N TYR A 126 16.31 -13.99 8.81
CA TYR A 126 17.25 -14.45 7.79
C TYR A 126 16.71 -14.08 6.41
N LEU A 127 17.48 -13.28 5.67
CA LEU A 127 17.19 -12.89 4.31
C LEU A 127 18.26 -13.47 3.38
N PRO A 128 17.91 -14.33 2.39
CA PRO A 128 18.88 -14.82 1.42
C PRO A 128 19.61 -13.69 0.71
N SER A 129 20.88 -13.91 0.37
CA SER A 129 21.82 -12.91 -0.19
C SER A 129 22.22 -11.74 0.71
N ILE A 130 21.52 -11.49 1.82
CA ILE A 130 21.81 -10.37 2.74
C ILE A 130 22.35 -10.90 4.08
N GLY A 131 21.80 -12.00 4.58
CA GLY A 131 22.14 -12.61 5.87
C GLY A 131 21.11 -12.33 6.96
N THR A 132 21.50 -12.59 8.21
CA THR A 132 20.63 -12.45 9.38
C THR A 132 20.67 -11.03 9.93
N ILE A 133 19.51 -10.39 10.02
CA ILE A 133 19.37 -8.99 10.47
C ILE A 133 18.46 -8.93 11.68
N ARG A 134 18.82 -8.11 12.67
CA ARG A 134 17.94 -7.82 13.82
C ARG A 134 16.91 -6.75 13.44
N PHE A 135 15.69 -6.89 13.93
CA PHE A 135 14.65 -5.88 13.79
C PHE A 135 13.92 -5.67 15.12
N LEU A 136 13.34 -4.48 15.29
CA LEU A 136 12.53 -4.15 16.47
C LEU A 136 11.14 -4.77 16.30
N ASP A 137 10.70 -5.52 17.30
CA ASP A 137 9.37 -6.13 17.29
C ASP A 137 8.32 -5.05 17.54
N SER A 138 7.63 -4.66 16.47
CA SER A 138 6.54 -3.67 16.55
C SER A 138 5.21 -4.27 16.98
N ARG A 139 5.03 -5.59 16.81
CA ARG A 139 3.82 -6.35 17.13
C ARG A 139 4.20 -7.75 17.54
N GLU A 140 3.38 -8.36 18.39
CA GLU A 140 3.50 -9.77 18.73
C GLU A 140 3.02 -10.62 17.54
N ILE A 141 3.78 -11.67 17.23
CA ILE A 141 3.46 -12.63 16.18
C ILE A 141 2.87 -13.86 16.87
N PRO A 142 1.61 -14.23 16.58
CA PRO A 142 0.99 -15.42 17.17
C PRO A 142 1.77 -16.69 16.83
N GLU A 143 1.82 -17.65 17.74
CA GLU A 143 2.57 -18.89 17.54
C GLU A 143 1.92 -19.80 16.50
N THR A 144 0.60 -19.74 16.41
CA THR A 144 -0.24 -20.48 15.45
C THR A 144 -0.14 -19.92 14.03
N ALA A 145 0.53 -18.78 13.84
CA ALA A 145 0.58 -18.10 12.55
C ALA A 145 1.67 -18.68 11.63
N ALA A 146 1.27 -19.14 10.45
CA ALA A 146 2.19 -19.53 9.40
C ALA A 146 2.73 -18.31 8.66
N GLN A 147 4.05 -18.25 8.47
CA GLN A 147 4.69 -17.16 7.76
C GLN A 147 4.57 -17.34 6.24
N ARG A 148 3.86 -16.42 5.56
CA ARG A 148 3.63 -16.52 4.12
C ARG A 148 4.60 -15.71 3.29
N THR A 149 4.71 -14.39 3.45
CA THR A 149 5.70 -13.62 2.67
C THR A 149 6.39 -12.60 3.53
N ILE A 150 7.65 -12.31 3.21
CA ILE A 150 8.42 -11.25 3.87
C ILE A 150 8.73 -10.17 2.84
N THR A 151 8.27 -8.95 3.10
CA THR A 151 8.55 -7.78 2.28
C THR A 151 9.47 -6.83 3.05
N VAL A 152 10.65 -6.55 2.49
CA VAL A 152 11.54 -5.50 2.99
C VAL A 152 11.18 -4.20 2.29
N LYS A 153 10.91 -3.14 3.06
CA LYS A 153 10.45 -1.85 2.56
C LYS A 153 11.25 -0.71 3.17
N LYS A 154 11.69 0.22 2.34
CA LYS A 154 12.31 1.48 2.72
C LYS A 154 11.26 2.59 2.81
N GLU A 155 11.15 3.17 3.99
CA GLU A 155 10.37 4.38 4.21
C GLU A 155 11.26 5.60 4.46
N ALA A 156 10.67 6.73 4.86
CA ALA A 156 11.38 8.00 4.99
C ALA A 156 12.29 8.09 6.23
N ASP A 157 12.06 7.25 7.23
CA ASP A 157 12.76 7.20 8.51
C ASP A 157 13.57 5.93 8.71
N GLY A 158 13.31 4.87 7.95
CA GLY A 158 14.10 3.65 8.05
C GLY A 158 13.63 2.53 7.12
N TRP A 159 14.20 1.35 7.36
CA TRP A 159 13.78 0.10 6.74
C TRP A 159 12.83 -0.64 7.65
N TYR A 160 11.82 -1.26 7.04
CA TYR A 160 10.77 -2.01 7.71
C TYR A 160 10.67 -3.39 7.07
N ILE A 161 10.32 -4.37 7.91
CA ILE A 161 9.98 -5.71 7.48
C ILE A 161 8.47 -5.85 7.66
N SER A 162 7.77 -6.11 6.57
CA SER A 162 6.35 -6.43 6.57
C SER A 162 6.22 -7.93 6.35
N VAL A 163 5.68 -8.61 7.35
CA VAL A 163 5.44 -10.05 7.32
C VAL A 163 3.96 -10.27 7.05
N LEU A 164 3.65 -11.02 6.01
CA LEU A 164 2.31 -11.57 5.80
C LEU A 164 2.21 -12.89 6.55
N LEU A 165 1.27 -12.96 7.47
CA LEU A 165 0.97 -14.13 8.28
C LEU A 165 -0.36 -14.72 7.82
N GLU A 166 -0.43 -16.05 7.87
CA GLU A 166 -1.64 -16.83 7.68
C GLU A 166 -2.01 -17.39 9.05
N LEU A 167 -3.17 -16.98 9.57
CA LEU A 167 -3.66 -17.39 10.87
C LEU A 167 -4.48 -18.68 10.70
N ALA A 168 -4.32 -19.63 11.61
CA ALA A 168 -5.12 -20.85 11.63
C ALA A 168 -6.56 -20.61 12.12
N GLU A 169 -6.79 -19.51 12.85
CA GLU A 169 -8.12 -19.13 13.34
C GLU A 169 -9.01 -18.66 12.19
N GLU A 170 -10.15 -19.34 12.03
CA GLU A 170 -11.22 -18.87 11.16
C GLU A 170 -11.88 -17.63 11.76
N LEU A 171 -12.25 -16.68 10.90
CA LEU A 171 -12.99 -15.50 11.34
C LEU A 171 -14.38 -15.94 11.82
N LEU A 172 -14.88 -15.28 12.87
CA LEU A 172 -16.20 -15.57 13.41
C LEU A 172 -17.27 -15.43 12.31
N ASP A 173 -18.19 -16.39 12.27
CA ASP A 173 -19.42 -16.29 11.49
C ASP A 173 -20.17 -15.01 11.88
N LEU A 174 -20.82 -14.37 10.90
CA LEU A 174 -21.68 -13.20 11.10
C LEU A 174 -23.03 -13.57 11.73
N LYS A 175 -23.03 -14.39 12.78
CA LYS A 175 -24.24 -14.85 13.48
C LYS A 175 -24.32 -14.15 14.82
N VAL A 176 -24.78 -12.90 14.78
CA VAL A 176 -25.10 -12.13 15.99
C VAL A 176 -26.61 -11.95 16.04
N ASP A 177 -27.20 -12.19 17.20
CA ASP A 177 -28.57 -11.77 17.47
C ASP A 177 -28.60 -10.23 17.50
N ILE A 178 -29.18 -9.63 16.47
CA ILE A 178 -29.09 -8.19 16.24
C ILE A 178 -30.07 -7.48 17.17
N GLN A 179 -29.57 -6.93 18.28
CA GLN A 179 -30.37 -6.16 19.23
C GLN A 179 -30.12 -4.65 19.14
N SER A 180 -28.94 -4.26 18.63
CA SER A 180 -28.56 -2.86 18.47
C SER A 180 -27.96 -2.56 17.10
N SER A 181 -28.29 -1.39 16.55
CA SER A 181 -27.70 -0.89 15.31
C SER A 181 -27.24 0.55 15.46
N VAL A 182 -26.18 0.91 14.74
CA VAL A 182 -25.70 2.29 14.69
C VAL A 182 -25.42 2.72 13.26
N GLY A 183 -26.02 3.85 12.86
CA GLY A 183 -25.72 4.52 11.60
C GLY A 183 -24.48 5.39 11.74
N ILE A 184 -23.57 5.33 10.78
CA ILE A 184 -22.40 6.20 10.68
C ILE A 184 -22.46 7.10 9.46
N ASP A 185 -22.28 8.40 9.68
CA ASP A 185 -22.02 9.40 8.65
C ASP A 185 -20.57 9.91 8.79
N VAL A 186 -19.86 10.07 7.67
CA VAL A 186 -18.47 10.52 7.65
C VAL A 186 -18.33 11.95 7.16
N GLY A 187 -17.68 12.79 7.97
CA GLY A 187 -17.54 14.21 7.68
C GLY A 187 -16.10 14.71 7.58
N ILE A 188 -15.98 15.99 7.19
CA ILE A 188 -14.69 16.73 7.22
C ILE A 188 -14.49 17.53 8.51
N ASN A 189 -15.57 17.84 9.24
CA ASN A 189 -15.53 18.58 10.51
C ASN A 189 -15.55 17.62 11.69
N LYS A 190 -16.59 16.80 11.77
CA LYS A 190 -16.64 15.57 12.57
C LYS A 190 -16.17 14.44 11.66
N LEU A 191 -15.27 13.58 12.13
CA LEU A 191 -14.77 12.45 11.32
C LEU A 191 -15.89 11.43 11.10
N VAL A 192 -16.62 11.11 12.18
CA VAL A 192 -17.80 10.24 12.16
C VAL A 192 -18.87 10.86 13.06
N SER A 193 -20.11 10.90 12.60
CA SER A 193 -21.31 11.16 13.40
C SER A 193 -22.08 9.85 13.52
N LEU A 194 -22.52 9.52 14.73
CA LEU A 194 -23.28 8.31 15.03
C LEU A 194 -24.76 8.66 15.19
N SER A 195 -25.64 7.71 14.89
CA SER A 195 -27.11 7.89 14.99
C SER A 195 -27.60 8.13 16.43
N ASP A 196 -26.79 7.80 17.44
CA ASP A 196 -27.04 8.09 18.85
C ASP A 196 -26.74 9.55 19.26
N GLY A 197 -26.33 10.40 18.30
CA GLY A 197 -25.96 11.80 18.51
C GLY A 197 -24.50 12.01 18.94
N SER A 198 -23.76 10.94 19.24
CA SER A 198 -22.33 11.02 19.54
C SER A 198 -21.50 11.23 18.27
N PHE A 199 -20.26 11.72 18.42
CA PHE A 199 -19.38 11.96 17.29
C PHE A 199 -17.91 11.76 17.63
N ILE A 200 -17.14 11.42 16.60
CA ILE A 200 -15.69 11.34 16.63
C ILE A 200 -15.14 12.56 15.92
N GLU A 201 -14.32 13.35 16.61
CA GLU A 201 -13.72 14.55 16.05
C GLU A 201 -12.76 14.28 14.88
N ASN A 202 -12.62 15.23 13.96
CA ASN A 202 -11.58 15.15 12.94
C ASN A 202 -10.33 15.95 13.38
N PRO A 203 -9.22 15.30 13.74
CA PRO A 203 -7.98 15.97 14.17
C PRO A 203 -7.28 16.73 13.04
N LYS A 204 -7.68 16.54 11.77
CA LYS A 204 -7.16 17.29 10.61
C LYS A 204 -5.62 17.27 10.53
N PHE A 205 -5.01 16.10 10.68
CA PHE A 205 -3.56 15.93 10.85
C PHE A 205 -2.72 16.66 9.78
N ALA A 206 -3.13 16.62 8.50
CA ALA A 206 -2.44 17.31 7.41
C ALA A 206 -2.95 18.73 7.16
N THR A 207 -4.22 19.00 7.47
CA THR A 207 -4.92 20.25 7.13
C THR A 207 -5.01 21.25 8.28
N ASN A 208 -4.52 20.94 9.47
CA ASN A 208 -4.39 21.92 10.54
C ASN A 208 -3.34 23.01 10.17
N LYS A 209 -3.47 24.19 10.79
CA LYS A 209 -2.66 25.39 10.47
C LYS A 209 -1.17 25.14 10.71
N ALA A 210 -0.81 24.46 11.80
CA ALA A 210 0.57 24.22 12.20
C ALA A 210 1.30 23.27 11.23
N THR A 211 0.73 22.10 10.93
CA THR A 211 1.28 21.12 9.99
C THR A 211 1.39 21.72 8.59
N ARG A 212 0.35 22.45 8.14
CA ARG A 212 0.38 23.11 6.83
C ARG A 212 1.50 24.14 6.72
N ARG A 213 1.69 24.97 7.75
CA ARG A 213 2.81 25.94 7.82
C ARG A 213 4.16 25.20 7.76
N ARG A 214 4.33 24.15 8.57
CA ARG A 214 5.55 23.34 8.61
C ARG A 214 5.87 22.71 7.25
N LEU A 215 4.86 22.12 6.60
CA LEU A 215 4.99 21.53 5.26
C LEU A 215 5.39 22.58 4.23
N ARG A 216 4.72 23.74 4.21
CA ARG A 216 5.03 24.86 3.29
C ARG A 216 6.48 25.33 3.43
N ILE A 217 6.97 25.50 4.67
CA ILE A 217 8.34 25.92 4.94
C ILE A 217 9.34 24.87 4.43
N ARG A 218 9.13 23.59 4.77
CA ARG A 218 10.01 22.50 4.32
C ARG A 218 10.01 22.37 2.80
N GLN A 219 8.86 22.49 2.15
CA GLN A 219 8.76 22.44 0.69
C GLN A 219 9.47 23.62 0.01
N ARG A 220 9.35 24.84 0.54
CA ARG A 220 10.12 26.01 0.06
C ARG A 220 11.63 25.76 0.17
N ARG A 221 12.10 25.20 1.28
CA ARG A 221 13.52 24.86 1.48
C ARG A 221 14.01 23.83 0.45
N VAL A 222 13.17 22.85 0.06
CA VAL A 222 13.51 21.90 -1.02
C VAL A 222 13.63 22.62 -2.36
N ASN A 223 12.66 23.47 -2.69
CA ASN A 223 12.59 24.13 -3.99
C ASN A 223 13.72 25.14 -4.21
N ARG A 224 14.20 25.80 -3.15
CA ARG A 224 15.33 26.74 -3.21
C ARG A 224 16.70 26.06 -3.36
N LYS A 225 16.79 24.72 -3.23
CA LYS A 225 18.04 23.99 -3.33
C LYS A 225 18.27 23.47 -4.74
N VAL A 226 19.53 23.45 -5.17
CA VAL A 226 19.98 22.96 -6.48
C VAL A 226 19.47 21.54 -6.74
N LYS A 227 18.88 21.32 -7.92
CA LYS A 227 18.36 20.01 -8.35
C LYS A 227 19.49 18.97 -8.36
N GLY A 228 19.24 17.77 -7.85
CA GLY A 228 20.24 16.70 -7.75
C GLY A 228 21.22 16.82 -6.57
N SER A 229 21.34 17.99 -5.92
CA SER A 229 22.28 18.15 -4.80
C SER A 229 21.95 17.27 -3.59
N ARG A 230 22.98 16.82 -2.85
CA ARG A 230 22.84 16.10 -1.57
C ARG A 230 22.02 16.93 -0.57
N ASN A 231 22.17 18.25 -0.58
CA ASN A 231 21.41 19.16 0.27
C ASN A 231 19.91 19.16 -0.05
N ARG A 232 19.53 19.11 -1.34
CA ARG A 232 18.12 18.97 -1.74
C ARG A 232 17.56 17.62 -1.32
N ALA A 233 18.33 16.55 -1.44
CA ALA A 233 17.94 15.21 -0.99
C ALA A 233 17.67 15.18 0.52
N LYS A 234 18.57 15.74 1.34
CA LYS A 234 18.40 15.88 2.80
C LYS A 234 17.12 16.66 3.15
N ALA A 235 16.85 17.77 2.47
CA ALA A 235 15.63 18.56 2.69
C ALA A 235 14.37 17.80 2.26
N GLY A 236 14.42 17.07 1.14
CA GLY A 236 13.33 16.22 0.67
C GLY A 236 12.99 15.09 1.65
N LEU A 237 14.00 14.52 2.31
CA LEU A 237 13.82 13.51 3.35
C LEU A 237 13.00 14.06 4.54
N LEU A 238 13.24 15.31 4.95
CA LEU A 238 12.47 15.94 6.04
C LEU A 238 11.00 16.18 5.68
N VAL A 239 10.71 16.44 4.40
CA VAL A 239 9.33 16.49 3.89
C VAL A 239 8.71 15.09 3.93
N ALA A 240 9.43 14.08 3.45
CA ALA A 240 8.96 12.70 3.45
C ALA A 240 8.69 12.16 4.87
N LYS A 241 9.56 12.47 5.84
CA LYS A 241 9.37 12.13 7.26
C LYS A 241 8.10 12.77 7.84
N LEU A 242 7.82 14.04 7.50
CA LEU A 242 6.58 14.70 7.94
C LEU A 242 5.34 14.04 7.36
N HIS A 243 5.34 13.70 6.06
CA HIS A 243 4.23 12.98 5.44
C HIS A 243 4.01 11.60 6.06
N LYS A 244 5.09 10.88 6.38
CA LYS A 244 5.02 9.61 7.09
C LYS A 244 4.37 9.79 8.47
N GLN A 245 4.86 10.73 9.28
CA GLN A 245 4.29 11.03 10.60
C GLN A 245 2.79 11.31 10.53
N ILE A 246 2.35 12.18 9.61
CA ILE A 246 0.93 12.48 9.40
C ILE A 246 0.13 11.21 9.08
N ARG A 247 0.63 10.38 8.17
CA ARG A 247 -0.03 9.14 7.76
C ARG A 247 -0.12 8.16 8.93
N ASP A 248 0.95 7.99 9.70
CA ASP A 248 1.03 7.04 10.80
C ASP A 248 0.11 7.48 11.96
N HIS A 249 0.08 8.79 12.31
CA HIS A 249 -0.86 9.34 13.30
C HIS A 249 -2.32 9.15 12.87
N ARG A 250 -2.61 9.41 11.59
CA ARG A 250 -3.94 9.20 11.05
C ARG A 250 -4.35 7.74 11.09
N ASP A 251 -3.48 6.83 10.69
CA ASP A 251 -3.79 5.40 10.69
C ASP A 251 -4.09 4.90 12.11
N GLY A 252 -3.26 5.29 13.09
CA GLY A 252 -3.49 4.99 14.51
C GLY A 252 -4.81 5.54 15.03
N TYR A 253 -5.12 6.81 14.74
CA TYR A 253 -6.39 7.42 15.13
C TYR A 253 -7.60 6.71 14.51
N GLN A 254 -7.53 6.33 13.23
CA GLN A 254 -8.60 5.60 12.56
C GLN A 254 -8.81 4.20 13.15
N TRP A 255 -7.74 3.50 13.57
CA TRP A 255 -7.90 2.22 14.27
C TRP A 255 -8.63 2.39 15.61
N GLN A 256 -8.31 3.44 16.36
CA GLN A 256 -9.02 3.77 17.60
C GLN A 256 -10.48 4.13 17.33
N ALA A 257 -10.74 4.96 16.32
CA ALA A 257 -12.10 5.33 15.93
C ALA A 257 -12.92 4.11 15.49
N ALA A 258 -12.37 3.27 14.61
CA ALA A 258 -13.04 2.04 14.16
C ALA A 258 -13.31 1.09 15.33
N SER A 259 -12.36 0.94 16.26
CA SER A 259 -12.56 0.12 17.45
C SER A 259 -13.65 0.67 18.38
N LYS A 260 -13.82 1.99 18.46
CA LYS A 260 -14.92 2.59 19.23
C LYS A 260 -16.27 2.26 18.57
N ILE A 261 -16.39 2.50 17.26
CA ILE A 261 -17.62 2.25 16.49
C ILE A 261 -18.06 0.79 16.53
N VAL A 262 -17.15 -0.16 16.33
CA VAL A 262 -17.52 -1.59 16.36
C VAL A 262 -17.94 -2.06 17.76
N LYS A 263 -17.54 -1.34 18.81
CA LYS A 263 -17.94 -1.63 20.19
C LYS A 263 -19.30 -1.04 20.58
N THR A 264 -19.81 -0.02 19.88
CA THR A 264 -21.05 0.67 20.29
C THR A 264 -22.32 -0.11 19.98
N ALA A 265 -22.34 -0.91 18.92
CA ALA A 265 -23.54 -1.65 18.51
C ALA A 265 -23.19 -3.00 17.88
N ASP A 266 -24.18 -3.86 17.69
CA ASP A 266 -24.04 -5.18 17.07
C ASP A 266 -23.95 -5.09 15.55
N VAL A 267 -24.63 -4.08 14.97
CA VAL A 267 -24.59 -3.79 13.53
C VAL A 267 -24.15 -2.36 13.29
N VAL A 268 -23.24 -2.19 12.33
CA VAL A 268 -22.80 -0.86 11.86
C VAL A 268 -23.31 -0.64 10.45
N VAL A 269 -24.13 0.39 10.26
CA VAL A 269 -24.66 0.78 8.96
C VAL A 269 -23.93 2.04 8.50
N ARG A 270 -23.41 2.04 7.27
CA ARG A 270 -22.71 3.19 6.68
C ARG A 270 -23.27 3.53 5.31
N GLU A 271 -23.06 4.76 4.88
CA GLU A 271 -23.31 5.13 3.49
C GLU A 271 -22.26 4.53 2.52
N ASP A 272 -22.72 4.08 1.36
CA ASP A 272 -21.87 3.70 0.23
C ASP A 272 -21.45 4.92 -0.59
N LEU A 273 -20.58 5.73 0.03
CA LEU A 273 -20.08 6.95 -0.59
C LEU A 273 -19.13 6.64 -1.75
N ASN A 274 -19.39 7.25 -2.92
CA ASN A 274 -18.44 7.28 -4.04
C ASN A 274 -17.29 8.26 -3.78
N ILE A 275 -16.42 7.92 -2.82
CA ILE A 275 -15.28 8.73 -2.36
C ILE A 275 -14.32 9.06 -3.53
N LYS A 276 -14.18 8.13 -4.48
CA LYS A 276 -13.33 8.33 -5.67
C LYS A 276 -13.91 9.43 -6.56
N GLY A 277 -15.21 9.42 -6.81
CA GLY A 277 -15.95 10.46 -7.55
C GLY A 277 -15.90 11.82 -6.84
N MET A 278 -16.11 11.84 -5.53
CA MET A 278 -16.04 13.07 -4.73
C MET A 278 -14.68 13.76 -4.86
N LYS A 279 -13.58 12.99 -4.87
CA LYS A 279 -12.22 13.50 -5.05
C LYS A 279 -11.81 13.73 -6.50
N ALA A 280 -12.63 13.34 -7.48
CA ALA A 280 -12.28 13.47 -8.88
C ALA A 280 -12.09 14.93 -9.28
N ARG A 281 -11.14 15.18 -10.19
CA ARG A 281 -10.89 16.51 -10.74
C ARG A 281 -12.11 16.95 -11.57
N CYS A 282 -12.50 18.22 -11.47
CA CYS A 282 -13.52 18.79 -12.35
C CYS A 282 -13.07 18.70 -13.81
N LYS A 283 -13.98 18.32 -14.71
CA LYS A 283 -13.72 18.30 -16.15
C LYS A 283 -13.34 19.71 -16.62
N PRO A 284 -12.31 19.87 -17.46
CA PRO A 284 -11.96 21.18 -18.00
C PRO A 284 -13.09 21.71 -18.87
N LYS A 285 -13.46 22.98 -18.69
CA LYS A 285 -14.39 23.70 -19.58
C LYS A 285 -13.55 24.55 -20.54
N ARG A 286 -13.80 24.47 -21.84
CA ARG A 286 -13.10 25.25 -22.86
C ARG A 286 -14.10 26.07 -23.66
N SER A 287 -13.75 27.33 -23.94
CA SER A 287 -14.47 28.19 -24.88
C SER A 287 -13.44 29.05 -25.61
N GLN A 288 -13.56 29.15 -26.93
CA GLN A 288 -12.68 29.94 -27.81
C GLN A 288 -11.17 29.71 -27.52
N GLY A 289 -10.75 28.44 -27.41
CA GLY A 289 -9.36 28.07 -27.14
C GLY A 289 -8.86 28.29 -25.70
N ARG A 290 -9.62 28.98 -24.83
CA ARG A 290 -9.25 29.26 -23.44
C ARG A 290 -9.93 28.32 -22.45
N PHE A 291 -9.31 28.09 -21.29
CA PHE A 291 -9.91 27.34 -20.19
C PHE A 291 -10.76 28.26 -19.32
N LEU A 292 -12.03 27.89 -19.13
CA LEU A 292 -12.96 28.61 -18.25
C LEU A 292 -12.86 28.10 -16.80
N PRO A 293 -13.25 28.92 -15.80
CA PRO A 293 -13.43 28.46 -14.42
C PRO A 293 -14.41 27.28 -14.35
N ASN A 294 -13.99 26.22 -13.67
CA ASN A 294 -14.77 24.97 -13.55
C ASN A 294 -14.97 24.52 -12.10
N GLY A 295 -14.84 25.44 -11.13
CA GLY A 295 -14.98 25.16 -9.70
C GLY A 295 -13.82 24.36 -9.07
N GLN A 296 -12.77 24.04 -9.83
CA GLN A 296 -11.65 23.21 -9.34
C GLN A 296 -10.89 23.83 -8.17
N ALA A 297 -10.83 25.17 -8.09
CA ALA A 297 -10.15 25.87 -7.01
C ALA A 297 -10.83 25.63 -5.66
N ALA A 298 -12.16 25.79 -5.58
CA ALA A 298 -12.96 25.48 -4.40
C ALA A 298 -12.86 23.98 -4.04
N LYS A 299 -13.06 23.11 -5.03
CA LYS A 299 -12.97 21.65 -4.86
C LYS A 299 -11.61 21.17 -4.35
N ARG A 300 -10.52 21.88 -4.65
CA ARG A 300 -9.17 21.53 -4.17
C ARG A 300 -9.06 21.56 -2.64
N GLY A 301 -9.74 22.50 -1.99
CA GLY A 301 -9.79 22.58 -0.53
C GLY A 301 -10.49 21.37 0.07
N LEU A 302 -11.69 21.08 -0.42
CA LEU A 302 -12.48 19.92 -0.03
C LEU A 302 -11.72 18.60 -0.29
N ASN A 303 -11.18 18.40 -1.49
CA ASN A 303 -10.42 17.19 -1.83
C ASN A 303 -9.25 16.93 -0.86
N ARG A 304 -8.59 18.00 -0.39
CA ARG A 304 -7.51 17.88 0.62
C ARG A 304 -8.07 17.46 1.98
N ALA A 305 -9.18 18.04 2.42
CA ALA A 305 -9.84 17.68 3.67
C ALA A 305 -10.32 16.23 3.64
N ILE A 306 -10.98 15.80 2.56
CA ILE A 306 -11.40 14.39 2.36
C ILE A 306 -10.18 13.47 2.35
N SER A 307 -9.10 13.86 1.66
CA SER A 307 -7.87 13.06 1.61
C SER A 307 -7.16 12.97 2.96
N ASP A 308 -7.29 14.00 3.80
CA ASP A 308 -6.77 14.03 5.16
C ASP A 308 -7.60 13.13 6.08
N ALA A 309 -8.93 13.22 6.03
CA ALA A 309 -9.85 12.37 6.79
C ALA A 309 -9.75 10.89 6.42
N ALA A 310 -9.46 10.59 5.14
CA ALA A 310 -9.20 9.25 4.60
C ALA A 310 -10.30 8.22 4.90
N TRP A 311 -11.57 8.59 4.67
CA TRP A 311 -12.76 7.78 4.94
C TRP A 311 -12.70 6.35 4.43
N GLY A 312 -12.21 6.11 3.21
CA GLY A 312 -12.12 4.75 2.67
C GLY A 312 -11.25 3.83 3.54
N GLY A 313 -10.11 4.34 4.03
CA GLY A 313 -9.25 3.59 4.93
C GLY A 313 -9.82 3.44 6.35
N LEU A 314 -10.83 4.23 6.73
CA LEU A 314 -11.59 4.04 7.96
C LEU A 314 -12.64 2.94 7.75
N PHE A 315 -13.37 2.95 6.62
CA PHE A 315 -14.32 1.90 6.27
C PHE A 315 -13.67 0.52 6.19
N ASP A 316 -12.49 0.41 5.57
CA ASP A 316 -11.73 -0.85 5.53
C ASP A 316 -11.41 -1.38 6.94
N LYS A 317 -11.07 -0.49 7.88
CA LYS A 317 -10.77 -0.85 9.27
C LYS A 317 -12.01 -1.25 10.06
N ILE A 318 -13.13 -0.54 9.86
CA ILE A 318 -14.41 -0.88 10.47
C ILE A 318 -14.87 -2.24 9.97
N ALA A 319 -14.82 -2.49 8.66
CA ALA A 319 -15.17 -3.78 8.07
C ALA A 319 -14.30 -4.92 8.63
N TRP A 320 -12.97 -4.70 8.72
CA TRP A 320 -12.07 -5.70 9.27
C TRP A 320 -12.33 -5.97 10.76
N LEU A 321 -12.55 -4.93 11.57
CA LEU A 321 -12.86 -5.11 13.00
C LEU A 321 -14.24 -5.72 13.23
N GLY A 322 -15.23 -5.36 12.41
CA GLY A 322 -16.56 -5.95 12.43
C GLY A 322 -16.48 -7.44 12.14
N GLN A 323 -15.84 -7.83 11.04
CA GLN A 323 -15.62 -9.24 10.71
C GLN A 323 -14.85 -9.99 11.79
N LYS A 324 -13.80 -9.38 12.37
CA LYS A 324 -13.06 -9.97 13.49
C LYS A 324 -13.94 -10.18 14.74
N ALA A 325 -14.93 -9.33 14.95
CA ALA A 325 -15.87 -9.42 16.07
C ALA A 325 -17.15 -10.20 15.74
N GLY A 326 -17.30 -10.75 14.54
CA GLY A 326 -18.54 -11.40 14.08
C GLY A 326 -19.69 -10.41 13.79
N LYS A 327 -19.42 -9.10 13.76
CA LYS A 327 -20.43 -8.05 13.60
C LYS A 327 -20.57 -7.62 12.14
N PRO A 328 -21.78 -7.66 11.54
CA PRO A 328 -21.97 -7.24 10.17
C PRO A 328 -21.83 -5.71 10.02
N VAL A 329 -21.20 -5.30 8.92
CA VAL A 329 -21.05 -3.90 8.52
C VAL A 329 -21.74 -3.72 7.18
N LEU A 330 -22.88 -3.03 7.18
CA LEU A 330 -23.74 -2.87 6.01
C LEU A 330 -23.48 -1.52 5.33
N ALA A 331 -23.62 -1.50 4.01
CA ALA A 331 -23.45 -0.30 3.20
C ALA A 331 -24.78 0.03 2.49
N GLU A 332 -25.34 1.19 2.78
CA GLU A 332 -26.61 1.67 2.25
C GLU A 332 -26.41 2.73 1.17
N ASN A 333 -27.37 2.84 0.25
CA ASN A 333 -27.32 3.82 -0.82
C ASN A 333 -27.52 5.24 -0.26
N PRO A 334 -26.59 6.19 -0.48
CA PRO A 334 -26.68 7.55 0.05
C PRO A 334 -27.73 8.45 -0.63
N GLN A 335 -28.60 7.91 -1.49
CA GLN A 335 -29.65 8.70 -2.13
C GLN A 335 -30.79 8.96 -1.15
N TYR A 336 -31.15 10.24 -0.97
CA TYR A 336 -32.22 10.74 -0.08
C TYR A 336 -31.96 10.64 1.43
N THR A 337 -30.72 10.35 1.85
CA THR A 337 -30.27 10.52 3.24
C THR A 337 -29.69 11.92 3.41
N SER A 338 -30.46 12.82 4.04
CA SER A 338 -29.99 14.16 4.43
C SER A 338 -30.71 14.66 5.67
#